data_AF-A0A2I4FG82-F1
#
_entry.id   AF-A0A2I4FG82-F1
#
_cell.length_a   1.000
_cell.length_b   1.000
_cell.length_c   1.000
_cell.angle_alpha   90.00
_cell.angle_beta   90.00
_cell.angle_gamma   90.00
#
_symmetry.space_group_name_H-M   'P 1'
#
loop_
_entity.id
_entity.type
_entity.pdbx_description
1 polymer ?
#
loop_
_entity_poly.entity_id
_entity_poly.type
_entity_poly.pdbx_seq_one_letter_code
_entity_poly.pdbx_strand_id
1 'polypeptide(L)'
;MKSFPMAGVLGGLYTGFKSMNWRLYMKYSAARSSGILLISFVFLLWCSFVFTRLSDVAHSVTSSSSSASKPTLSTTASYTYPKKNLDIPKNASKQIEIPVDCPAYSHTQTCPSNYPNILDPKEYRDHSSALTCPDYFRWIHEDLRPWAYTGITREMLERAKTTSTFRLIIVEGKVYVEKYRRAFQTRDVFTLWGILQMLRRYPGKVPNLELMFDCGDQPTIRKSNYQGPNATCPPPLFRYCGADDTLDIPFPDWSFWGWPELNIKPWEILLKDIEEGNKKKRWMDREPYAYWKGNPNVSLSRHQLLKCNVSDTQDWNARIYVQDWKRESREGYKQSDLASQCTHRYKIYMEGIAWSVSEKYILACDSVSLLVKPHYHDFFTRNLMPLHHYWPARNDDKCRSIAFAVDWGNTHKQKAQGIGKAATKFVQEELKMEYVYDYMFHLLNEYAKLLTFKPIRPTNAVELCAETIACPAQGLQKKFFMESMVKGPTYSSPCTMPPPYDASSLHAFLKRKESSIKQVELWEKNFWVNRTKQS
;
A
#
# COMPACT_ATOMS: atom_id res chain seq x y z
N MET A 1 35.65 32.54 14.08
CA MET A 1 37.10 32.68 14.35
C MET A 1 37.56 31.51 15.20
N LYS A 2 38.75 30.97 14.89
CA LYS A 2 39.42 29.76 15.42
C LYS A 2 38.92 28.42 14.88
N SER A 3 39.40 28.16 13.66
CA SER A 3 39.73 26.89 13.02
C SER A 3 40.90 26.16 13.70
N PHE A 4 41.03 24.84 13.50
CA PHE A 4 42.21 24.04 13.07
C PHE A 4 41.94 22.50 13.31
N PRO A 5 42.64 21.54 12.66
CA PRO A 5 42.05 20.58 11.71
C PRO A 5 42.53 19.11 11.91
N MET A 6 42.14 18.19 11.01
CA MET A 6 42.93 17.04 10.45
C MET A 6 42.01 16.28 9.47
N ALA A 7 42.28 16.25 8.15
CA ALA A 7 43.08 15.23 7.42
C ALA A 7 42.65 13.79 7.80
N GLY A 8 42.13 12.90 6.93
CA GLY A 8 42.50 12.62 5.54
C GLY A 8 43.37 11.35 5.52
N VAL A 9 42.93 10.32 4.76
CA VAL A 9 43.61 9.05 4.38
C VAL A 9 42.98 7.77 4.98
N LEU A 10 42.26 7.03 4.15
CA LEU A 10 42.52 5.62 3.84
C LEU A 10 41.76 5.26 2.56
N GLY A 11 42.51 5.14 1.45
CA GLY A 11 42.10 4.45 0.24
C GLY A 11 42.82 3.10 0.15
N GLY A 12 42.22 2.17 -0.58
CA GLY A 12 42.89 1.00 -1.16
C GLY A 12 42.52 -0.36 -0.55
N LEU A 13 42.45 -1.37 -1.43
CA LEU A 13 42.09 -2.79 -1.27
C LEU A 13 40.57 -3.03 -1.41
N TYR A 14 40.02 -3.59 -2.49
CA TYR A 14 40.48 -4.70 -3.34
C TYR A 14 40.07 -4.51 -4.81
N THR A 15 41.04 -4.68 -5.71
CA THR A 15 40.81 -5.07 -7.10
C THR A 15 41.11 -6.57 -7.21
N GLY A 16 40.33 -7.29 -8.01
CA GLY A 16 40.68 -8.64 -8.46
C GLY A 16 39.50 -9.59 -8.51
N PHE A 17 38.83 -9.68 -9.66
CA PHE A 17 38.50 -10.97 -10.29
C PHE A 17 38.10 -10.71 -11.76
N LYS A 18 39.06 -10.96 -12.65
CA LYS A 18 38.83 -11.14 -14.10
C LYS A 18 38.45 -12.60 -14.35
N SER A 19 37.50 -12.78 -15.27
CA SER A 19 37.28 -13.92 -16.17
C SER A 19 37.31 -15.34 -15.57
N MET A 20 36.15 -16.02 -15.58
CA MET A 20 36.12 -17.48 -15.59
C MET A 20 35.25 -18.01 -16.73
N ASN A 21 35.81 -19.03 -17.37
CA ASN A 21 35.55 -19.52 -18.72
C ASN A 21 34.23 -20.28 -18.89
N TRP A 22 33.65 -20.08 -20.08
CA TRP A 22 32.38 -20.61 -20.58
C TRP A 22 32.48 -22.04 -21.16
N ARG A 23 33.28 -22.94 -20.57
CA ARG A 23 33.47 -24.30 -21.11
C ARG A 23 33.67 -25.35 -20.03
N LEU A 24 32.60 -25.76 -19.35
CA LEU A 24 32.57 -27.01 -18.57
C LEU A 24 31.14 -27.38 -18.12
N TYR A 25 30.18 -27.44 -19.05
CA TYR A 25 28.86 -28.04 -18.78
C TYR A 25 28.20 -28.70 -20.01
N MET A 26 29.01 -29.19 -20.94
CA MET A 26 28.57 -29.91 -22.14
C MET A 26 29.29 -31.25 -22.27
N LYS A 27 29.17 -32.11 -21.26
CA LYS A 27 29.56 -33.53 -21.33
C LYS A 27 29.12 -34.26 -20.06
N TYR A 28 27.82 -34.50 -19.88
CA TYR A 28 27.34 -35.65 -19.11
C TYR A 28 25.92 -36.01 -19.55
N SER A 29 25.77 -37.28 -19.93
CA SER A 29 24.52 -38.04 -20.04
C SER A 29 23.62 -37.85 -21.27
N ALA A 30 24.16 -38.14 -22.45
CA ALA A 30 23.39 -38.75 -23.53
C ALA A 30 23.36 -40.28 -23.32
N ALA A 31 22.42 -40.78 -22.49
CA ALA A 31 22.03 -42.20 -22.40
C ALA A 31 20.85 -42.39 -21.44
N ARG A 32 19.65 -41.93 -21.80
CA ARG A 32 18.36 -42.32 -21.18
C ARG A 32 17.19 -41.71 -21.98
N SER A 33 17.06 -42.07 -23.26
CA SER A 33 16.04 -41.48 -24.15
C SER A 33 15.02 -42.47 -24.72
N SER A 34 15.13 -43.78 -24.46
CA SER A 34 14.26 -44.79 -25.08
C SER A 34 13.13 -45.29 -24.17
N GLY A 35 13.22 -45.12 -22.84
CA GLY A 35 12.18 -45.57 -21.90
C GLY A 35 11.08 -44.53 -21.60
N ILE A 36 11.36 -43.23 -21.76
CA ILE A 36 10.42 -42.16 -21.41
C ILE A 36 9.35 -41.96 -22.49
N LEU A 37 9.70 -42.17 -23.77
CA LEU A 37 8.76 -42.03 -24.90
C LEU A 37 7.68 -43.11 -24.92
N LEU A 38 7.97 -44.33 -24.44
CA LEU A 38 7.00 -45.43 -24.37
C LEU A 38 5.95 -45.21 -23.26
N ILE A 39 6.34 -44.61 -22.14
CA ILE A 39 5.42 -44.32 -21.02
C ILE A 39 4.49 -43.15 -21.37
N SER A 40 4.98 -42.14 -22.09
CA SER A 40 4.16 -41.01 -22.57
C SER A 40 3.10 -41.44 -23.59
N PHE A 41 3.38 -42.43 -24.43
CA PHE A 41 2.44 -42.91 -25.45
C PHE A 41 1.29 -43.74 -24.85
N VAL A 42 1.58 -44.54 -23.82
CA VAL A 42 0.55 -45.32 -23.09
C VAL A 42 -0.37 -44.39 -22.29
N PHE A 43 0.16 -43.31 -21.71
CA PHE A 43 -0.66 -42.34 -20.97
C PHE A 43 -1.62 -41.56 -21.89
N LEU A 44 -1.17 -41.20 -23.10
CA LEU A 44 -2.01 -40.51 -24.09
C LEU A 44 -3.16 -41.39 -24.62
N LEU A 45 -2.91 -42.69 -24.81
CA LEU A 45 -3.95 -43.66 -25.23
C LEU A 45 -4.99 -43.90 -24.11
N TRP A 46 -4.58 -43.84 -22.85
CA TRP A 46 -5.51 -43.94 -21.71
C TRP A 46 -6.37 -42.69 -21.56
N CYS A 47 -5.80 -41.49 -21.75
CA CYS A 47 -6.56 -40.24 -21.73
C CYS A 47 -7.60 -40.14 -22.88
N SER A 48 -7.30 -40.68 -24.07
CA SER A 48 -8.28 -40.68 -25.16
C SER A 48 -9.46 -41.63 -24.91
N PHE A 49 -9.23 -42.75 -24.20
CA PHE A 49 -10.28 -43.72 -23.87
C PHE A 49 -11.23 -43.22 -22.75
N VAL A 50 -10.73 -42.38 -21.84
CA VAL A 50 -11.55 -41.74 -20.80
C VAL A 50 -12.39 -40.60 -21.39
N PHE A 51 -11.88 -39.87 -22.39
CA PHE A 51 -12.61 -38.77 -23.04
C PHE A 51 -13.78 -39.24 -23.93
N THR A 52 -13.65 -40.38 -24.60
CA THR A 52 -14.75 -40.94 -25.41
C THR A 52 -15.90 -41.44 -24.53
N ARG A 53 -15.60 -42.07 -23.38
CA ARG A 53 -16.61 -42.53 -22.40
C ARG A 53 -17.35 -41.40 -21.67
N LEU A 54 -16.75 -40.22 -21.51
CA LEU A 54 -17.41 -39.05 -20.89
C LEU A 54 -18.29 -38.26 -21.86
N SER A 55 -18.04 -38.39 -23.17
CA SER A 55 -18.84 -37.73 -24.22
C SER A 55 -20.18 -38.44 -24.45
N ASP A 56 -20.23 -39.76 -24.25
CA ASP A 56 -21.46 -40.56 -24.36
C ASP A 56 -22.46 -40.34 -23.21
N VAL A 57 -22.02 -39.80 -22.07
CA VAL A 57 -22.89 -39.48 -20.92
C VAL A 57 -23.53 -38.09 -21.08
N ALA A 58 -22.97 -37.21 -21.92
CA ALA A 58 -23.52 -35.87 -22.16
C ALA A 58 -24.68 -35.86 -23.18
N HIS A 59 -24.87 -36.94 -23.95
CA HIS A 59 -25.91 -37.05 -24.97
C HIS A 59 -27.26 -37.61 -24.48
N SER A 60 -27.40 -37.98 -23.20
CA SER A 60 -28.63 -38.57 -22.65
C SER A 60 -29.48 -37.64 -21.77
N VAL A 61 -29.12 -36.35 -21.64
CA VAL A 61 -29.92 -35.36 -20.89
C VAL A 61 -30.17 -34.11 -21.74
N THR A 62 -30.88 -34.27 -22.86
CA THR A 62 -31.52 -33.13 -23.56
C THR A 62 -32.71 -33.63 -24.38
N SER A 63 -33.82 -33.93 -23.71
CA SER A 63 -35.11 -34.12 -24.38
C SER A 63 -36.29 -33.82 -23.44
N SER A 64 -36.68 -32.54 -23.38
CA SER A 64 -37.98 -31.96 -22.96
C SER A 64 -37.69 -30.56 -22.39
N SER A 65 -38.27 -29.43 -22.77
CA SER A 65 -39.49 -29.14 -23.52
C SER A 65 -39.59 -27.63 -23.81
N SER A 66 -40.00 -27.31 -25.05
CA SER A 66 -40.90 -26.22 -25.48
C SER A 66 -40.64 -24.73 -25.13
N SER A 67 -40.69 -23.98 -26.23
CA SER A 67 -40.81 -22.53 -26.46
C SER A 67 -41.80 -21.72 -25.61
N ALA A 68 -41.38 -20.53 -25.21
CA ALA A 68 -42.24 -19.33 -25.19
C ALA A 68 -41.39 -18.06 -25.38
N SER A 69 -41.68 -17.31 -26.44
CA SER A 69 -41.07 -16.04 -26.83
C SER A 69 -41.77 -14.84 -26.17
N LYS A 70 -41.00 -13.87 -25.64
CA LYS A 70 -41.24 -12.38 -25.56
C LYS A 70 -40.35 -11.73 -24.47
N PRO A 71 -40.16 -10.40 -24.45
CA PRO A 71 -39.32 -9.56 -25.32
C PRO A 71 -38.10 -8.97 -24.58
N THR A 72 -37.10 -8.51 -25.33
CA THR A 72 -35.88 -7.87 -24.83
C THR A 72 -36.18 -6.50 -24.20
N LEU A 73 -35.98 -6.35 -22.89
CA LEU A 73 -36.04 -5.08 -22.18
C LEU A 73 -34.62 -4.57 -21.87
N SER A 74 -34.19 -3.51 -22.54
CA SER A 74 -32.97 -2.79 -22.18
C SER A 74 -33.18 -2.05 -20.86
N THR A 75 -32.47 -2.42 -19.80
CA THR A 75 -32.45 -1.64 -18.55
C THR A 75 -31.14 -0.88 -18.45
N THR A 76 -31.17 0.36 -18.93
CA THR A 76 -30.24 1.42 -18.52
C THR A 76 -30.68 1.85 -17.11
N ALA A 77 -30.16 1.21 -16.07
CA ALA A 77 -30.40 1.63 -14.69
C ALA A 77 -29.47 2.81 -14.36
N SER A 78 -29.99 4.03 -14.47
CA SER A 78 -29.45 5.21 -13.80
C SER A 78 -29.65 5.04 -12.28
N TYR A 79 -28.57 4.79 -11.56
CA TYR A 79 -28.59 4.83 -10.09
C TYR A 79 -28.66 6.29 -9.61
N THR A 80 -29.88 6.81 -9.51
CA THR A 80 -30.16 8.05 -8.78
C THR A 80 -30.24 7.69 -7.30
N TYR A 81 -29.22 8.08 -6.52
CA TYR A 81 -29.24 7.96 -5.06
C TYR A 81 -30.41 8.79 -4.49
N PRO A 82 -31.31 8.20 -3.69
CA PRO A 82 -32.28 9.01 -2.96
C PRO A 82 -31.53 9.74 -1.84
N LYS A 83 -31.45 11.08 -1.95
CA LYS A 83 -31.13 11.96 -0.81
C LYS A 83 -32.23 11.77 0.24
N LYS A 84 -32.00 10.86 1.19
CA LYS A 84 -32.79 10.80 2.41
C LYS A 84 -32.32 11.94 3.31
N ASN A 85 -33.14 12.98 3.46
CA ASN A 85 -32.94 13.97 4.50
C ASN A 85 -32.99 13.22 5.84
N LEU A 86 -31.84 13.07 6.48
CA LEU A 86 -31.74 12.62 7.86
C LEU A 86 -32.05 13.83 8.74
N ASP A 87 -33.26 13.85 9.29
CA ASP A 87 -33.56 14.68 10.46
C ASP A 87 -32.65 14.23 11.59
N ILE A 88 -31.65 15.07 11.92
CA ILE A 88 -30.69 14.83 13.00
C ILE A 88 -31.41 15.10 14.33
N PRO A 89 -31.57 14.10 15.23
CA PRO A 89 -32.06 14.36 16.57
C PRO A 89 -31.03 15.20 17.35
N LYS A 90 -31.47 16.35 17.86
CA LYS A 90 -30.69 17.30 18.68
C LYS A 90 -30.37 16.76 20.09
N ASN A 91 -29.64 15.66 20.19
CA ASN A 91 -28.94 15.29 21.43
C ASN A 91 -27.63 14.60 21.07
N ALA A 92 -26.61 15.39 20.73
CA ALA A 92 -25.23 14.92 20.66
C ALA A 92 -24.71 14.80 22.09
N SER A 93 -24.50 13.57 22.56
CA SER A 93 -23.69 13.33 23.76
C SER A 93 -22.31 13.90 23.45
N LYS A 94 -21.86 14.87 24.25
CA LYS A 94 -20.58 15.55 24.03
C LYS A 94 -19.48 14.50 24.00
N GLN A 95 -18.74 14.42 22.89
CA GLN A 95 -17.57 13.56 22.80
C GLN A 95 -16.57 13.95 23.88
N ILE A 96 -16.12 12.98 24.67
CA ILE A 96 -15.09 13.21 25.69
C ILE A 96 -13.79 13.56 24.96
N GLU A 97 -13.27 14.76 25.15
CA GLU A 97 -11.93 15.14 24.70
C GLU A 97 -10.91 14.83 25.80
N ILE A 98 -9.80 14.20 25.42
CA ILE A 98 -8.71 13.82 26.31
C ILE A 98 -7.47 14.58 25.81
N PRO A 99 -7.14 15.77 26.32
CA PRO A 99 -5.96 16.49 25.86
C PRO A 99 -4.67 15.77 26.28
N VAL A 100 -3.55 16.13 25.63
CA VAL A 100 -2.20 15.73 26.07
C VAL A 100 -1.73 16.69 27.15
N ASP A 101 -1.41 16.19 28.33
CA ASP A 101 -1.01 16.99 29.50
C ASP A 101 0.51 17.06 29.66
N CYS A 102 1.13 18.02 28.97
CA CYS A 102 2.58 18.22 29.06
C CYS A 102 3.07 18.83 30.38
N PRO A 103 2.35 19.77 31.02
CA PRO A 103 2.70 20.23 32.36
C PRO A 103 2.80 19.06 33.35
N ALA A 104 1.75 18.23 33.47
CA ALA A 104 1.77 17.08 34.38
C ALA A 104 2.89 16.10 34.03
N TYR A 105 3.05 15.77 32.76
CA TYR A 105 4.12 14.87 32.30
C TYR A 105 5.52 15.42 32.59
N SER A 106 5.74 16.73 32.53
CA SER A 106 7.06 17.31 32.83
C SER A 106 7.46 17.14 34.29
N HIS A 107 6.47 17.05 35.20
CA HIS A 107 6.71 16.77 36.63
C HIS A 107 6.90 15.28 36.94
N THR A 108 6.09 14.40 36.34
CA THR A 108 6.10 12.98 36.71
C THR A 108 7.00 12.12 35.83
N GLN A 109 7.21 12.52 34.57
CA GLN A 109 7.88 11.73 33.52
C GLN A 109 7.30 10.33 33.33
N THR A 110 6.03 10.15 33.69
CA THR A 110 5.31 8.88 33.57
C THR A 110 4.03 9.07 32.78
N CYS A 111 3.57 8.00 32.13
CA CYS A 111 2.30 8.03 31.44
C CYS A 111 1.14 8.27 32.41
N PRO A 112 0.15 9.10 32.03
CA PRO A 112 -1.04 9.33 32.85
C PRO A 112 -1.80 8.04 33.16
N SER A 113 -2.24 7.88 34.42
CA SER A 113 -3.06 6.73 34.84
C SER A 113 -4.54 6.87 34.47
N ASN A 114 -4.96 8.04 33.99
CA ASN A 114 -6.36 8.42 33.75
C ASN A 114 -6.82 8.18 32.30
N TYR A 115 -6.06 7.45 31.49
CA TYR A 115 -6.53 7.03 30.18
C TYR A 115 -7.76 6.12 30.33
N PRO A 116 -8.86 6.39 29.59
CA PRO A 116 -10.01 5.52 29.64
C PRO A 116 -9.62 4.15 29.12
N ASN A 117 -9.73 3.14 29.97
CA ASN A 117 -9.42 1.75 29.60
C ASN A 117 -10.64 1.03 29.01
N ILE A 118 -11.85 1.47 29.32
CA ILE A 118 -13.11 0.91 28.80
C ILE A 118 -14.13 2.06 28.72
N LEU A 119 -14.80 2.21 27.58
CA LEU A 119 -16.00 3.05 27.49
C LEU A 119 -17.20 2.29 28.05
N ASP A 120 -18.07 2.95 28.82
CA ASP A 120 -19.31 2.33 29.31
C ASP A 120 -20.13 1.82 28.12
N PRO A 121 -20.51 0.51 28.08
CA PRO A 121 -21.37 -0.07 27.06
C PRO A 121 -22.64 0.75 26.78
N LYS A 122 -23.16 1.48 27.79
CA LYS A 122 -24.35 2.33 27.68
C LYS A 122 -24.13 3.62 26.89
N GLU A 123 -22.88 4.03 26.67
CA GLU A 123 -22.54 5.20 25.84
C GLU A 123 -22.42 4.85 24.35
N TYR A 124 -22.40 3.56 23.99
CA TYR A 124 -22.44 3.16 22.59
C TYR A 124 -23.82 3.44 22.00
N ARG A 125 -23.83 4.31 21.01
CA ARG A 125 -24.99 4.42 20.13
C ARG A 125 -24.98 3.20 19.21
N ASP A 126 -25.88 2.26 19.48
CA ASP A 126 -26.26 1.22 18.53
C ASP A 126 -27.04 1.90 17.38
N HIS A 127 -26.29 2.57 16.50
CA HIS A 127 -26.84 3.30 15.36
C HIS A 127 -26.41 2.61 14.08
N SER A 128 -27.33 1.79 13.55
CA SER A 128 -27.33 1.17 12.22
C SER A 128 -26.17 0.21 11.95
N SER A 129 -26.45 -0.83 11.15
CA SER A 129 -25.46 -1.80 10.67
C SER A 129 -24.11 -1.16 10.39
N ALA A 130 -23.08 -1.53 11.16
CA ALA A 130 -21.73 -1.00 10.98
C ALA A 130 -21.35 -1.06 9.50
N LEU A 131 -21.00 0.10 8.93
CA LEU A 131 -20.63 0.22 7.52
C LEU A 131 -19.61 -0.87 7.16
N THR A 132 -19.74 -1.49 5.99
CA THR A 132 -18.73 -2.44 5.52
C THR A 132 -17.41 -1.70 5.27
N CYS A 133 -16.30 -2.28 5.71
CA CYS A 133 -14.98 -1.73 5.39
C CYS A 133 -14.70 -1.81 3.88
N PRO A 134 -13.86 -0.91 3.33
CA PRO A 134 -13.37 -1.02 1.96
C PRO A 134 -12.81 -2.40 1.62
N ASP A 135 -12.94 -2.82 0.36
CA ASP A 135 -12.56 -4.18 -0.05
C ASP A 135 -11.06 -4.49 0.13
N TYR A 136 -10.19 -3.48 0.27
CA TYR A 136 -8.77 -3.74 0.54
C TYR A 136 -8.50 -4.35 1.92
N PHE A 137 -9.47 -4.30 2.84
CA PHE A 137 -9.37 -4.99 4.12
C PHE A 137 -9.37 -6.50 3.95
N ARG A 138 -9.92 -7.04 2.85
CA ARG A 138 -9.91 -8.49 2.57
C ARG A 138 -8.49 -9.04 2.50
N TRP A 139 -7.51 -8.21 2.14
CA TRP A 139 -6.11 -8.63 2.06
C TRP A 139 -5.47 -8.91 3.41
N ILE A 140 -6.03 -8.42 4.53
CA ILE A 140 -5.57 -8.80 5.88
C ILE A 140 -5.57 -10.33 6.02
N HIS A 141 -6.61 -11.00 5.51
CA HIS A 141 -6.71 -12.46 5.53
C HIS A 141 -5.56 -13.13 4.76
N GLU A 142 -5.20 -12.59 3.59
CA GLU A 142 -4.12 -13.13 2.76
C GLU A 142 -2.73 -12.87 3.37
N ASP A 143 -2.53 -11.69 3.97
CA ASP A 143 -1.27 -11.30 4.61
C ASP A 143 -1.01 -12.14 5.86
N LEU A 144 -2.06 -12.50 6.60
CA LEU A 144 -1.98 -13.32 7.81
C LEU A 144 -2.10 -14.83 7.54
N ARG A 145 -2.50 -15.22 6.33
CA ARG A 145 -2.66 -16.63 5.90
C ARG A 145 -1.48 -17.54 6.22
N PRO A 146 -0.20 -17.11 6.13
CA PRO A 146 0.95 -17.97 6.44
C PRO A 146 0.93 -18.55 7.85
N TRP A 147 0.22 -17.92 8.79
CA TRP A 147 0.13 -18.33 10.19
C TRP A 147 -1.25 -18.86 10.59
N ALA A 148 -2.22 -18.90 9.67
CA ALA A 148 -3.61 -19.21 9.99
C ALA A 148 -3.80 -20.59 10.66
N TYR A 149 -2.98 -21.58 10.28
CA TYR A 149 -3.08 -22.96 10.81
C TYR A 149 -2.11 -23.25 11.95
N THR A 150 -0.91 -22.67 11.91
CA THR A 150 0.16 -22.97 12.89
C THR A 150 0.13 -22.02 14.08
N GLY A 151 -0.52 -20.86 13.93
CA GLY A 151 -0.31 -19.72 14.78
C GLY A 151 1.11 -19.17 14.69
N ILE A 152 1.40 -18.23 15.59
CA ILE A 152 2.67 -17.54 15.76
C ILE A 152 3.23 -17.92 17.12
N THR A 153 4.38 -18.58 17.14
CA THR A 153 5.08 -18.93 18.38
C THR A 153 6.03 -17.83 18.84
N ARG A 154 6.41 -17.88 20.12
CA ARG A 154 7.44 -17.01 20.72
C ARG A 154 8.73 -17.03 19.90
N GLU A 155 9.16 -18.23 19.50
CA GLU A 155 10.39 -18.44 18.72
C GLU A 155 10.28 -17.79 17.33
N MET A 156 9.14 -17.93 16.65
CA MET A 156 8.89 -17.29 15.36
C MET A 156 9.01 -15.77 15.44
N LEU A 157 8.42 -15.16 16.49
CA LEU A 157 8.54 -13.72 16.69
C LEU A 157 9.98 -13.29 16.96
N GLU A 158 10.72 -14.03 17.79
CA GLU A 158 12.12 -13.70 18.07
C GLU A 158 13.02 -13.79 16.83
N ARG A 159 12.73 -14.68 15.86
CA ARG A 159 13.48 -14.71 14.59
C ARG A 159 13.35 -13.42 13.79
N ALA A 160 12.21 -12.71 13.85
CA ALA A 160 12.04 -11.41 13.18
C ALA A 160 12.89 -10.30 13.81
N LYS A 161 13.36 -10.44 15.07
CA LYS A 161 14.16 -9.43 15.78
C LYS A 161 15.39 -8.96 14.99
N THR A 162 16.02 -9.86 14.23
CA THR A 162 17.26 -9.61 13.48
C THR A 162 17.14 -8.44 12.50
N THR A 163 15.97 -8.24 11.90
CA THR A 163 15.69 -7.16 10.97
C THR A 163 14.85 -6.05 11.58
N SER A 164 14.16 -6.29 12.70
CA SER A 164 13.29 -5.30 13.32
C SER A 164 13.98 -4.01 13.73
N THR A 165 13.30 -2.89 13.54
CA THR A 165 13.64 -1.60 14.12
C THR A 165 13.23 -1.55 15.59
N PHE A 166 12.02 -2.02 15.89
CA PHE A 166 11.49 -2.08 17.25
C PHE A 166 10.56 -3.28 17.43
N ARG A 167 10.35 -3.62 18.70
CA ARG A 167 9.30 -4.52 19.17
C ARG A 167 8.24 -3.69 19.88
N LEU A 168 6.99 -3.95 19.55
CA LEU A 168 5.82 -3.30 20.14
C LEU A 168 5.05 -4.34 20.94
N ILE A 169 4.67 -3.95 22.15
CA ILE A 169 3.87 -4.76 23.05
C ILE A 169 2.65 -3.94 23.46
N ILE A 170 1.46 -4.53 23.34
CA ILE A 170 0.24 -3.95 23.89
C ILE A 170 -0.25 -4.91 24.96
N VAL A 171 -0.38 -4.44 26.20
CA VAL A 171 -0.92 -5.21 27.32
C VAL A 171 -1.83 -4.31 28.14
N GLU A 172 -3.08 -4.74 28.31
CA GLU A 172 -4.09 -4.03 29.12
C GLU A 172 -4.29 -2.58 28.66
N GLY A 173 -4.32 -2.37 27.34
CA GLY A 173 -4.48 -1.03 26.74
C GLY A 173 -3.25 -0.14 26.82
N LYS A 174 -2.14 -0.61 27.41
CA LYS A 174 -0.87 0.13 27.50
C LYS A 174 0.10 -0.33 26.42
N VAL A 175 0.82 0.63 25.85
CA VAL A 175 1.82 0.38 24.81
C VAL A 175 3.21 0.38 25.42
N TYR A 176 4.03 -0.61 25.08
CA TYR A 176 5.44 -0.66 25.42
C TYR A 176 6.27 -0.90 24.17
N VAL A 177 7.47 -0.33 24.12
CA VAL A 177 8.38 -0.47 22.99
C VAL A 177 9.79 -0.78 23.46
N GLU A 178 10.39 -1.78 22.82
CA GLU A 178 11.83 -2.05 22.88
C GLU A 178 12.44 -1.70 21.52
N LYS A 179 13.31 -0.68 21.48
CA LYS A 179 13.99 -0.27 20.25
C LYS A 179 15.28 -1.07 20.07
N TYR A 180 15.50 -1.62 18.89
CA TYR A 180 16.70 -2.38 18.57
C TYR A 180 17.70 -1.58 17.76
N ARG A 181 17.22 -0.70 16.88
CA ARG A 181 18.06 0.15 16.04
C ARG A 181 17.34 1.45 15.69
N ARG A 182 18.11 2.44 15.25
CA ARG A 182 17.58 3.74 14.82
C ARG A 182 16.86 3.59 13.47
N ALA A 183 15.65 4.14 13.37
CA ALA A 183 14.96 4.26 12.10
C ALA A 183 15.57 5.38 11.23
N PHE A 184 15.38 5.29 9.92
CA PHE A 184 15.61 6.44 9.05
C PHE A 184 14.63 7.54 9.42
N GLN A 185 15.12 8.76 9.73
CA GLN A 185 14.27 9.90 10.10
C GLN A 185 13.30 9.56 11.27
N THR A 186 12.15 10.23 11.39
CA THR A 186 11.14 9.97 12.43
C THR A 186 10.09 8.92 12.04
N ARG A 187 10.43 7.95 11.19
CA ARG A 187 9.47 6.94 10.72
C ARG A 187 8.90 6.10 11.86
N ASP A 188 9.77 5.59 12.74
CA ASP A 188 9.35 4.85 13.92
C ASP A 188 8.48 5.72 14.84
N VAL A 189 8.86 6.97 15.08
CA VAL A 189 8.13 7.90 15.96
C VAL A 189 6.70 8.13 15.46
N PHE A 190 6.50 8.40 14.17
CA PHE A 190 5.16 8.65 13.61
C PHE A 190 4.34 7.37 13.44
N THR A 191 4.97 6.21 13.20
CA THR A 191 4.27 4.91 13.26
C THR A 191 3.77 4.61 14.66
N LEU A 192 4.61 4.82 15.69
CA LEU A 192 4.22 4.63 17.09
C LEU A 192 3.16 5.63 17.53
N TRP A 193 3.27 6.89 17.09
CA TRP A 193 2.21 7.89 17.27
C TRP A 193 0.89 7.39 16.70
N GLY A 194 0.88 6.91 15.45
CA GLY A 194 -0.32 6.38 14.83
C GLY A 194 -0.98 5.24 15.59
N ILE A 195 -0.19 4.31 16.12
CA ILE A 195 -0.67 3.23 16.98
C ILE A 195 -1.31 3.80 18.25
N LEU A 196 -0.66 4.76 18.94
CA LEU A 196 -1.26 5.42 20.11
C LEU A 196 -2.59 6.11 19.76
N GLN A 197 -2.69 6.71 18.58
CA GLN A 197 -3.93 7.35 18.13
C GLN A 197 -5.05 6.34 17.90
N MET A 198 -4.73 5.16 17.37
CA MET A 198 -5.67 4.05 17.26
C MET A 198 -6.15 3.59 18.64
N LEU A 199 -5.26 3.43 19.63
CA LEU A 199 -5.67 3.07 21.00
C LEU A 199 -6.54 4.16 21.65
N ARG A 200 -6.24 5.44 21.41
CA ARG A 200 -7.08 6.57 21.88
C ARG A 200 -8.46 6.57 21.23
N ARG A 201 -8.56 6.12 19.97
CA ARG A 201 -9.83 5.98 19.24
C ARG A 201 -10.64 4.79 19.75
N TYR A 202 -9.98 3.67 20.05
CA TYR A 202 -10.59 2.39 20.43
C TYR A 202 -10.12 1.89 21.81
N PRO A 203 -10.32 2.66 22.88
CA PRO A 203 -9.86 2.28 24.23
C PRO A 203 -10.46 0.94 24.64
N GLY A 204 -9.62 0.05 25.16
CA GLY A 204 -10.02 -1.28 25.65
C GLY A 204 -10.40 -2.29 24.58
N LYS A 205 -10.42 -1.92 23.30
CA LYS A 205 -10.82 -2.83 22.21
C LYS A 205 -9.64 -3.50 21.52
N VAL A 206 -8.44 -2.95 21.64
CA VAL A 206 -7.23 -3.53 21.05
C VAL A 206 -6.74 -4.66 21.96
N PRO A 207 -6.60 -5.90 21.46
CA PRO A 207 -6.20 -7.03 22.29
C PRO A 207 -4.75 -6.92 22.74
N ASN A 208 -4.40 -7.70 23.76
CA ASN A 208 -3.00 -7.87 24.14
C ASN A 208 -2.24 -8.49 22.98
N LEU A 209 -1.15 -7.86 22.53
CA LEU A 209 -0.40 -8.36 21.38
C LEU A 209 1.09 -8.07 21.42
N GLU A 210 1.72 -8.91 20.60
CA GLU A 210 3.12 -9.19 20.34
C GLU A 210 3.72 -8.90 18.96
N LEU A 211 4.31 -7.73 18.61
CA LEU A 211 4.79 -7.56 17.22
C LEU A 211 6.20 -7.01 17.05
N MET A 212 6.77 -7.38 15.90
CA MET A 212 8.07 -6.95 15.39
C MET A 212 7.84 -6.04 14.18
N PHE A 213 8.47 -4.86 14.16
CA PHE A 213 8.29 -3.88 13.09
C PHE A 213 9.65 -3.44 12.53
N ASP A 214 9.78 -3.45 11.20
CA ASP A 214 10.94 -2.87 10.51
C ASP A 214 10.52 -1.66 9.66
N CYS A 215 11.12 -0.50 9.96
CA CYS A 215 10.85 0.78 9.31
C CYS A 215 11.64 1.02 8.01
N GLY A 216 12.43 0.03 7.55
CA GLY A 216 13.16 0.11 6.27
C GLY A 216 12.26 0.00 5.03
N ASP A 217 12.79 0.36 3.87
CA ASP A 217 12.03 0.43 2.62
C ASP A 217 11.71 -0.94 1.99
N GLN A 218 12.60 -1.93 2.04
CA GLN A 218 12.38 -3.18 1.28
C GLN A 218 11.76 -4.27 2.16
N PRO A 219 10.78 -5.03 1.65
CA PRO A 219 10.33 -6.25 2.31
C PRO A 219 11.44 -7.30 2.33
N THR A 220 11.45 -8.10 3.40
CA THR A 220 12.62 -8.90 3.79
C THR A 220 12.33 -10.39 3.91
N ILE A 221 11.08 -10.79 4.19
CA ILE A 221 10.73 -12.19 4.44
C ILE A 221 10.40 -12.88 3.11
N ARG A 222 11.41 -13.40 2.42
CA ARG A 222 11.25 -14.08 1.11
C ARG A 222 10.45 -15.37 1.23
N LYS A 223 9.40 -15.53 0.41
CA LYS A 223 8.56 -16.74 0.34
C LYS A 223 9.39 -18.00 0.09
N SER A 224 10.38 -17.91 -0.79
CA SER A 224 11.25 -19.04 -1.18
C SER A 224 11.98 -19.68 -0.01
N ASN A 225 12.25 -18.95 1.07
CA ASN A 225 12.98 -19.45 2.23
C ASN A 225 12.10 -20.30 3.16
N TYR A 226 10.78 -20.28 2.96
CA TYR A 226 9.79 -20.94 3.80
C TYR A 226 8.88 -21.88 2.98
N GLN A 227 9.41 -22.40 1.87
CA GLN A 227 8.75 -23.38 1.01
C GLN A 227 9.53 -24.70 0.98
N GLY A 228 8.80 -25.82 1.03
CA GLY A 228 9.36 -27.18 0.90
C GLY A 228 9.19 -28.05 2.16
N PRO A 229 9.59 -29.34 2.09
CA PRO A 229 9.29 -30.34 3.11
C PRO A 229 9.90 -30.05 4.49
N ASN A 230 11.03 -29.34 4.53
CA ASN A 230 11.77 -29.00 5.75
C ASN A 230 11.74 -27.50 6.06
N ALA A 231 10.82 -26.75 5.43
CA ALA A 231 10.72 -25.32 5.65
C ALA A 231 10.18 -25.02 7.05
N THR A 232 10.81 -24.08 7.74
CA THR A 232 10.26 -23.54 8.99
C THR A 232 9.11 -22.57 8.68
N CYS A 233 8.24 -22.32 9.65
CA CYS A 233 7.23 -21.29 9.49
C CYS A 233 7.88 -19.89 9.46
N PRO A 234 7.39 -18.97 8.61
CA PRO A 234 7.98 -17.65 8.46
C PRO A 234 7.87 -16.83 9.76
N PRO A 235 8.85 -15.99 10.09
CA PRO A 235 8.71 -15.05 11.21
C PRO A 235 7.75 -13.91 10.80
N PRO A 236 6.80 -13.51 11.67
CA PRO A 236 5.92 -12.38 11.37
C PRO A 236 6.67 -11.06 11.52
N LEU A 237 6.65 -10.25 10.47
CA LEU A 237 7.32 -8.96 10.45
C LEU A 237 6.41 -7.92 9.80
N PHE A 238 6.09 -6.87 10.55
CA PHE A 238 5.35 -5.72 10.03
C PHE A 238 6.28 -4.76 9.32
N ARG A 239 5.83 -4.30 8.15
CA ARG A 239 6.52 -3.32 7.31
C ARG A 239 5.49 -2.43 6.63
N TYR A 240 5.96 -1.45 5.89
CA TYR A 240 5.08 -0.53 5.17
C TYR A 240 4.67 -1.01 3.77
N CYS A 241 5.31 -2.06 3.24
CA CYS A 241 4.90 -2.72 2.00
C CYS A 241 5.24 -4.22 2.02
N GLY A 242 4.64 -4.93 1.07
CA GLY A 242 4.98 -6.29 0.66
C GLY A 242 5.21 -6.37 -0.85
N ALA A 243 5.54 -7.57 -1.32
CA ALA A 243 5.63 -7.94 -2.74
C ALA A 243 5.10 -9.37 -2.94
N ASP A 244 4.84 -9.75 -4.18
CA ASP A 244 4.27 -11.07 -4.51
C ASP A 244 5.16 -12.24 -4.04
N ASP A 245 6.45 -12.01 -3.85
CA ASP A 245 7.45 -12.99 -3.41
C ASP A 245 7.89 -12.81 -1.94
N THR A 246 7.19 -11.99 -1.15
CA THR A 246 7.48 -11.76 0.27
C THR A 246 6.29 -12.01 1.20
N LEU A 247 6.56 -12.16 2.49
CA LEU A 247 5.58 -12.50 3.54
C LEU A 247 5.49 -11.43 4.63
N ASP A 248 6.15 -10.29 4.44
CA ASP A 248 6.05 -9.12 5.33
C ASP A 248 4.59 -8.62 5.36
N ILE A 249 4.12 -8.24 6.55
CA ILE A 249 2.74 -7.80 6.80
C ILE A 249 2.66 -6.28 6.54
N PRO A 250 1.97 -5.83 5.47
CA PRO A 250 1.87 -4.41 5.16
C PRO A 250 1.05 -3.64 6.20
N PHE A 251 1.57 -2.50 6.65
CA PHE A 251 0.98 -1.61 7.64
C PHE A 251 0.95 -0.17 7.11
N PRO A 252 -0.05 0.66 7.45
CA PRO A 252 -0.08 2.06 7.04
C PRO A 252 1.23 2.79 7.39
N ASP A 253 1.78 3.51 6.41
CA ASP A 253 3.06 4.19 6.57
C ASP A 253 2.98 5.38 7.55
N TRP A 254 4.13 5.83 8.05
CA TRP A 254 4.22 6.92 9.03
C TRP A 254 3.64 8.25 8.53
N SER A 255 3.64 8.47 7.21
CA SER A 255 3.24 9.75 6.61
C SER A 255 1.72 9.99 6.66
N PHE A 256 0.92 9.02 7.07
CA PHE A 256 -0.50 9.25 7.40
C PHE A 256 -0.64 10.25 8.56
N TRP A 257 0.29 10.25 9.51
CA TRP A 257 0.33 11.19 10.63
C TRP A 257 1.29 12.36 10.42
N GLY A 258 2.10 12.32 9.36
CA GLY A 258 2.99 13.39 8.94
C GLY A 258 4.42 12.94 8.68
N TRP A 259 5.17 13.78 7.95
CA TRP A 259 6.58 13.57 7.66
C TRP A 259 7.33 14.90 7.76
N PRO A 260 7.78 15.28 8.97
CA PRO A 260 8.30 16.61 9.27
C PRO A 260 9.59 16.93 8.52
N GLU A 261 10.45 15.94 8.25
CA GLU A 261 11.70 16.14 7.52
C GLU A 261 11.49 16.56 6.06
N LEU A 262 10.29 16.35 5.50
CA LEU A 262 9.91 16.80 4.17
C LEU A 262 8.76 17.82 4.20
N ASN A 263 8.38 18.29 5.38
CA ASN A 263 7.24 19.18 5.61
C ASN A 263 5.93 18.66 4.98
N ILE A 264 5.72 17.33 4.98
CA ILE A 264 4.48 16.72 4.50
C ILE A 264 3.53 16.63 5.69
N LYS A 265 2.41 17.36 5.60
CA LYS A 265 1.38 17.43 6.63
C LYS A 265 0.69 16.08 6.87
N PRO A 266 0.03 15.89 8.02
CA PRO A 266 -0.84 14.75 8.25
C PRO A 266 -1.89 14.57 7.14
N TRP A 267 -2.25 13.32 6.86
CA TRP A 267 -3.02 12.96 5.67
C TRP A 267 -4.37 13.66 5.59
N GLU A 268 -5.11 13.77 6.71
CA GLU A 268 -6.42 14.42 6.71
C GLU A 268 -6.34 15.90 6.29
N ILE A 269 -5.31 16.62 6.73
CA ILE A 269 -5.12 18.04 6.37
C ILE A 269 -4.62 18.15 4.93
N LEU A 270 -3.63 17.34 4.57
CA LEU A 270 -3.03 17.35 3.24
C LEU A 270 -4.05 16.99 2.15
N LEU A 271 -4.95 16.04 2.42
CA LEU A 271 -6.00 15.67 1.48
C LEU A 271 -6.91 16.87 1.19
N LYS A 272 -7.32 17.62 2.21
CA LYS A 272 -8.11 18.87 2.05
C LYS A 272 -7.33 19.92 1.24
N ASP A 273 -6.03 20.10 1.51
CA ASP A 273 -5.19 21.02 0.74
C ASP A 273 -5.10 20.61 -0.75
N ILE A 274 -4.97 19.31 -1.04
CA ILE A 274 -4.94 18.78 -2.40
C ILE A 274 -6.30 18.97 -3.09
N GLU A 275 -7.40 18.76 -2.38
CA GLU A 275 -8.76 19.02 -2.90
C GLU A 275 -8.96 20.48 -3.29
N GLU A 276 -8.48 21.41 -2.48
CA GLU A 276 -8.46 22.83 -2.82
C GLU A 276 -7.54 23.12 -3.99
N GLY A 277 -6.36 22.51 -4.02
CA GLY A 277 -5.41 22.56 -5.13
C GLY A 277 -6.03 22.12 -6.46
N ASN A 278 -6.80 21.02 -6.45
CA ASN A 278 -7.49 20.49 -7.62
C ASN A 278 -8.51 21.47 -8.22
N LYS A 279 -9.15 22.30 -7.38
CA LYS A 279 -10.13 23.31 -7.80
C LYS A 279 -9.50 24.52 -8.50
N LYS A 280 -8.18 24.74 -8.34
CA LYS A 280 -7.47 25.91 -8.91
C LYS A 280 -7.43 25.91 -10.44
N LYS A 281 -7.42 24.73 -11.08
CA LYS A 281 -7.40 24.59 -12.55
C LYS A 281 -8.31 23.45 -12.97
N ARG A 282 -9.32 23.74 -13.79
CA ARG A 282 -10.21 22.70 -14.34
C ARG A 282 -9.37 21.68 -15.10
N TRP A 283 -9.72 20.41 -15.00
CA TRP A 283 -8.97 19.32 -15.64
C TRP A 283 -8.71 19.55 -17.14
N MET A 284 -9.70 20.09 -17.86
CA MET A 284 -9.59 20.39 -19.29
C MET A 284 -8.52 21.44 -19.60
N ASP A 285 -8.25 22.35 -18.68
CA ASP A 285 -7.28 23.43 -18.85
C ASP A 285 -5.88 23.03 -18.35
N ARG A 286 -5.73 21.86 -17.70
CA ARG A 286 -4.43 21.35 -17.22
C ARG A 286 -3.49 21.03 -18.38
N GLU A 287 -2.19 21.12 -18.10
CA GLU A 287 -1.15 20.84 -19.09
C GLU A 287 -1.32 19.41 -19.63
N PRO A 288 -1.32 19.22 -20.96
CA PRO A 288 -1.66 17.94 -21.60
C PRO A 288 -0.52 16.92 -21.58
N TYR A 289 0.42 17.04 -20.63
CA TYR A 289 1.63 16.20 -20.53
C TYR A 289 1.62 15.34 -19.27
N ALA A 290 2.40 14.26 -19.31
CA ALA A 290 2.73 13.50 -18.12
C ALA A 290 3.77 14.24 -17.26
N TYR A 291 3.53 14.29 -15.96
CA TYR A 291 4.41 14.99 -15.03
C TYR A 291 4.96 14.05 -13.97
N TRP A 292 6.26 14.19 -13.69
CA TRP A 292 6.92 13.58 -12.55
C TRP A 292 7.92 14.55 -11.93
N LYS A 293 7.96 14.64 -10.60
CA LYS A 293 9.03 15.28 -9.85
C LYS A 293 9.47 14.36 -8.72
N GLY A 294 10.75 14.00 -8.68
CA GLY A 294 11.25 13.05 -7.69
C GLY A 294 12.77 12.89 -7.71
N ASN A 295 13.30 12.18 -6.72
CA ASN A 295 14.74 11.91 -6.63
C ASN A 295 15.08 10.72 -7.56
N PRO A 296 15.86 10.92 -8.63
CA PRO A 296 16.20 9.86 -9.58
C PRO A 296 17.27 8.89 -9.06
N ASN A 297 18.02 9.27 -8.03
CA ASN A 297 19.21 8.55 -7.59
C ASN A 297 18.93 7.41 -6.61
N VAL A 298 17.66 7.11 -6.33
CA VAL A 298 17.26 6.07 -5.37
C VAL A 298 16.94 4.73 -6.02
N SER A 299 16.81 4.69 -7.36
CA SER A 299 16.64 3.44 -8.11
C SER A 299 17.06 3.60 -9.56
N LEU A 300 17.57 2.52 -10.16
CA LEU A 300 17.91 2.49 -11.58
C LEU A 300 16.71 2.86 -12.45
N SER A 301 15.52 2.41 -12.08
CA SER A 301 14.31 2.67 -12.87
C SER A 301 13.95 4.16 -12.89
N ARG A 302 14.05 4.88 -11.75
CA ARG A 302 13.85 6.34 -11.72
C ARG A 302 14.93 7.09 -12.48
N HIS A 303 16.18 6.63 -12.43
CA HIS A 303 17.23 7.20 -13.26
C HIS A 303 16.92 7.05 -14.76
N GLN A 304 16.45 5.88 -15.18
CA GLN A 304 16.01 5.64 -16.57
C GLN A 304 14.81 6.50 -16.98
N LEU A 305 13.91 6.85 -16.06
CA LEU A 305 12.75 7.71 -16.34
C LEU A 305 13.17 9.10 -16.83
N LEU A 306 14.35 9.59 -16.45
CA LEU A 306 14.89 10.87 -16.94
C LEU A 306 15.04 10.89 -18.47
N LYS A 307 15.29 9.73 -19.09
CA LYS A 307 15.38 9.60 -20.56
C LYS A 307 14.06 9.81 -21.28
N CYS A 308 12.94 9.80 -20.56
CA CYS A 308 11.63 10.10 -21.12
C CYS A 308 11.35 11.60 -21.20
N ASN A 309 12.20 12.46 -20.62
CA ASN A 309 12.01 13.90 -20.73
C ASN A 309 12.23 14.37 -22.17
N VAL A 310 11.71 15.55 -22.49
CA VAL A 310 11.90 16.17 -23.81
C VAL A 310 13.39 16.37 -24.13
N SER A 311 13.75 16.13 -25.38
CA SER A 311 15.07 16.35 -25.98
C SER A 311 14.90 16.97 -27.37
N ASP A 312 15.99 17.47 -27.95
CA ASP A 312 15.97 18.09 -29.30
C ASP A 312 15.48 17.14 -30.39
N THR A 313 15.61 15.83 -30.18
CA THR A 313 15.25 14.79 -31.16
C THR A 313 13.97 14.04 -30.83
N GLN A 314 13.46 14.14 -29.60
CA GLN A 314 12.35 13.30 -29.13
C GLN A 314 11.58 13.95 -27.98
N ASP A 315 10.26 14.03 -28.11
CA ASP A 315 9.33 14.30 -27.02
C ASP A 315 8.46 13.05 -26.76
N TRP A 316 8.45 12.55 -25.52
CA TRP A 316 7.59 11.45 -25.08
C TRP A 316 6.32 11.95 -24.38
N ASN A 317 5.96 13.21 -24.58
CA ASN A 317 4.89 13.91 -23.87
C ASN A 317 5.05 13.88 -22.33
N ALA A 318 6.29 13.79 -21.84
CA ALA A 318 6.59 13.72 -20.42
C ALA A 318 7.47 14.89 -19.99
N ARG A 319 7.22 15.40 -18.78
CA ARG A 319 7.95 16.50 -18.13
C ARG A 319 8.47 15.97 -16.80
N ILE A 320 9.76 15.64 -16.78
CA ILE A 320 10.41 14.93 -15.67
C ILE A 320 11.38 15.89 -14.98
N TYR A 321 11.15 16.13 -13.69
CA TYR A 321 11.91 17.09 -12.89
C TYR A 321 12.64 16.40 -11.74
N VAL A 322 13.89 16.81 -11.51
CA VAL A 322 14.70 16.28 -10.40
C VAL A 322 14.30 16.97 -9.09
N GLN A 323 13.98 16.17 -8.08
CA GLN A 323 13.73 16.64 -6.72
C GLN A 323 15.03 16.60 -5.91
N ASP A 324 15.62 17.78 -5.65
CA ASP A 324 16.76 17.93 -4.76
C ASP A 324 16.28 18.27 -3.34
N TRP A 325 16.21 17.25 -2.47
CA TRP A 325 15.77 17.42 -1.09
C TRP A 325 16.71 18.30 -0.25
N LYS A 326 18.01 18.37 -0.57
CA LYS A 326 18.95 19.25 0.15
C LYS A 326 18.66 20.70 -0.17
N ARG A 327 18.36 21.00 -1.43
CA ARG A 327 17.97 22.35 -1.86
C ARG A 327 16.60 22.74 -1.30
N GLU A 328 15.58 21.89 -1.43
CA GLU A 328 14.24 22.19 -0.90
C GLU A 328 14.26 22.44 0.61
N SER A 329 15.04 21.67 1.37
CA SER A 329 15.17 21.86 2.82
C SER A 329 15.70 23.25 3.17
N ARG A 330 16.63 23.80 2.39
CA ARG A 330 17.16 25.17 2.56
C ARG A 330 16.17 26.25 2.12
N GLU A 331 15.34 25.97 1.12
CA GLU A 331 14.37 26.91 0.55
C GLU A 331 12.98 26.84 1.20
N GLY A 332 12.79 25.94 2.18
CA GLY A 332 11.53 25.76 2.92
C GLY A 332 10.47 24.97 2.14
N TYR A 333 10.88 24.05 1.26
CA TYR A 333 10.01 23.16 0.48
C TYR A 333 8.99 23.87 -0.43
N LYS A 334 9.22 25.15 -0.77
CA LYS A 334 8.29 25.98 -1.54
C LYS A 334 7.96 25.39 -2.91
N GLN A 335 8.87 24.62 -3.50
CA GLN A 335 8.69 24.01 -4.82
C GLN A 335 8.26 22.54 -4.72
N SER A 336 8.07 22.01 -3.51
CA SER A 336 7.67 20.63 -3.24
C SER A 336 6.30 20.51 -2.57
N ASP A 337 5.56 21.60 -2.45
CA ASP A 337 4.17 21.56 -1.96
C ASP A 337 3.31 20.67 -2.86
N LEU A 338 2.72 19.62 -2.29
CA LEU A 338 1.99 18.60 -3.04
C LEU A 338 0.67 19.14 -3.59
N ALA A 339 0.00 20.04 -2.86
CA ALA A 339 -1.27 20.64 -3.27
C ALA A 339 -1.14 21.53 -4.51
N SER A 340 0.04 22.13 -4.73
CA SER A 340 0.33 22.93 -5.92
C SER A 340 0.71 22.11 -7.17
N GLN A 341 0.90 20.79 -7.05
CA GLN A 341 1.45 19.96 -8.15
C GLN A 341 0.39 19.27 -9.02
N CYS A 342 -0.90 19.53 -8.79
CA CYS A 342 -2.00 18.94 -9.57
C CYS A 342 -2.33 19.77 -10.84
N THR A 343 -1.30 20.17 -11.58
CA THR A 343 -1.40 21.13 -12.72
C THR A 343 -1.41 20.47 -14.11
N HIS A 344 -1.10 19.18 -14.16
CA HIS A 344 -1.00 18.38 -15.39
C HIS A 344 -2.13 17.37 -15.46
N ARG A 345 -2.53 16.95 -16.67
CA ARG A 345 -3.58 15.94 -16.87
C ARG A 345 -3.15 14.55 -16.39
N TYR A 346 -1.84 14.25 -16.45
CA TYR A 346 -1.29 12.93 -16.10
C TYR A 346 -0.15 13.07 -15.10
N LYS A 347 -0.15 12.22 -14.08
CA LYS A 347 0.88 12.17 -13.02
C LYS A 347 1.50 10.78 -13.01
N ILE A 348 2.82 10.71 -13.14
CA ILE A 348 3.53 9.43 -13.16
C ILE A 348 3.79 8.98 -11.73
N TYR A 349 3.42 7.75 -11.41
CA TYR A 349 3.90 7.04 -10.24
C TYR A 349 5.07 6.14 -10.62
N MET A 350 6.12 6.18 -9.81
CA MET A 350 7.34 5.40 -10.00
C MET A 350 7.96 5.02 -8.67
N GLU A 351 8.22 3.74 -8.48
CA GLU A 351 8.84 3.18 -7.28
C GLU A 351 10.26 3.72 -7.05
N GLY A 352 10.64 3.83 -5.78
CA GLY A 352 11.96 4.26 -5.32
C GLY A 352 12.84 3.06 -5.00
N ILE A 353 13.40 3.05 -3.79
CA ILE A 353 14.07 1.86 -3.23
C ILE A 353 13.07 0.70 -3.09
N ALA A 354 11.81 1.03 -2.79
CA ALA A 354 10.67 0.13 -2.79
C ALA A 354 9.40 0.90 -3.19
N TRP A 355 8.24 0.61 -2.56
CA TRP A 355 7.02 1.41 -2.71
C TRP A 355 7.31 2.89 -2.43
N SER A 356 6.61 3.80 -3.11
CA SER A 356 6.79 5.24 -2.93
C SER A 356 5.58 5.84 -2.25
N VAL A 357 5.82 6.51 -1.13
CA VAL A 357 4.81 7.23 -0.33
C VAL A 357 3.96 8.21 -1.16
N SER A 358 4.49 8.66 -2.31
CA SER A 358 3.83 9.56 -3.26
C SER A 358 2.57 9.01 -3.92
N GLU A 359 2.31 7.69 -3.90
CA GLU A 359 1.19 7.08 -4.61
C GLU A 359 -0.16 7.69 -4.22
N LYS A 360 -0.48 7.72 -2.93
CA LYS A 360 -1.74 8.30 -2.42
C LYS A 360 -1.91 9.78 -2.77
N TYR A 361 -0.81 10.56 -2.78
CA TYR A 361 -0.84 11.97 -3.17
C TYR A 361 -1.10 12.15 -4.67
N ILE A 362 -0.54 11.25 -5.50
CA ILE A 362 -0.76 11.25 -6.94
C ILE A 362 -2.22 10.89 -7.27
N LEU A 363 -2.78 9.86 -6.61
CA LEU A 363 -4.17 9.43 -6.77
C LEU A 363 -5.16 10.55 -6.37
N ALA A 364 -4.80 11.38 -5.39
CA ALA A 364 -5.61 12.50 -4.93
C ALA A 364 -5.65 13.71 -5.88
N CYS A 365 -4.79 13.78 -6.91
CA CYS A 365 -4.63 14.99 -7.73
C CYS A 365 -5.69 15.19 -8.83
N ASP A 366 -6.78 14.41 -8.89
CA ASP A 366 -7.76 14.38 -10.01
C ASP A 366 -7.11 14.22 -11.41
N SER A 367 -5.84 13.82 -11.43
CA SER A 367 -5.05 13.60 -12.63
C SER A 367 -5.08 12.12 -12.94
N VAL A 368 -4.91 11.75 -14.20
CA VAL A 368 -4.73 10.34 -14.54
C VAL A 368 -3.41 9.88 -13.94
N SER A 369 -3.48 8.94 -13.01
CA SER A 369 -2.30 8.33 -12.41
C SER A 369 -1.73 7.30 -13.38
N LEU A 370 -0.53 7.53 -13.90
CA LEU A 370 0.20 6.60 -14.75
C LEU A 370 1.11 5.75 -13.85
N LEU A 371 0.67 4.55 -13.50
CA LEU A 371 1.46 3.65 -12.63
C LEU A 371 2.42 2.85 -13.51
N VAL A 372 3.70 3.21 -13.47
CA VAL A 372 4.76 2.36 -14.03
C VAL A 372 4.80 1.07 -13.22
N LYS A 373 4.59 -0.07 -13.88
CA LYS A 373 4.32 -1.40 -13.30
C LYS A 373 5.00 -1.58 -11.93
N PRO A 374 4.25 -1.44 -10.82
CA PRO A 374 4.82 -1.57 -9.49
C PRO A 374 5.19 -3.02 -9.19
N HIS A 375 6.26 -3.21 -8.42
CA HIS A 375 6.64 -4.49 -7.84
C HIS A 375 6.10 -4.66 -6.41
N TYR A 376 5.96 -3.56 -5.68
CA TYR A 376 5.54 -3.53 -4.30
C TYR A 376 4.06 -3.13 -4.17
N HIS A 377 3.44 -3.55 -3.08
CA HIS A 377 2.13 -3.09 -2.66
C HIS A 377 2.16 -2.64 -1.20
N ASP A 378 1.46 -1.56 -0.90
CA ASP A 378 1.08 -1.19 0.46
C ASP A 378 -0.28 -1.83 0.83
N PHE A 379 -0.86 -1.39 1.95
CA PHE A 379 -2.07 -1.99 2.51
C PHE A 379 -3.34 -1.78 1.68
N PHE A 380 -3.41 -0.77 0.80
CA PHE A 380 -4.63 -0.45 0.02
C PHE A 380 -4.48 -0.66 -1.49
N THR A 381 -3.25 -0.54 -2.00
CA THR A 381 -2.93 -0.52 -3.45
C THR A 381 -3.37 -1.78 -4.20
N ARG A 382 -3.47 -2.93 -3.53
CA ARG A 382 -3.99 -4.17 -4.13
C ARG A 382 -5.46 -4.10 -4.56
N ASN A 383 -6.25 -3.10 -4.17
CA ASN A 383 -7.60 -2.89 -4.71
C ASN A 383 -7.69 -1.85 -5.83
N LEU A 384 -6.59 -1.19 -6.19
CA LEU A 384 -6.58 -0.29 -7.34
C LEU A 384 -6.77 -1.07 -8.64
N MET A 385 -7.69 -0.63 -9.50
CA MET A 385 -8.07 -1.33 -10.72
C MET A 385 -7.53 -0.58 -11.96
N PRO A 386 -6.76 -1.25 -12.85
CA PRO A 386 -6.31 -0.63 -14.09
C PRO A 386 -7.51 -0.22 -14.96
N LEU A 387 -7.39 0.91 -15.66
CA LEU A 387 -8.43 1.57 -16.46
C LEU A 387 -9.65 2.07 -15.67
N HIS A 388 -9.66 1.91 -14.34
CA HIS A 388 -10.67 2.52 -13.47
C HIS A 388 -10.03 3.53 -12.53
N HIS A 389 -9.09 3.12 -11.68
CA HIS A 389 -8.38 3.99 -10.73
C HIS A 389 -7.07 4.55 -11.31
N TYR A 390 -6.48 3.90 -12.31
CA TYR A 390 -5.22 4.34 -12.89
C TYR A 390 -5.00 3.82 -14.31
N TRP A 391 -4.01 4.37 -15.00
CA TRP A 391 -3.52 3.86 -16.28
C TRP A 391 -2.24 3.05 -16.08
N PRO A 392 -2.18 1.75 -16.46
CA PRO A 392 -0.98 0.96 -16.33
C PRO A 392 0.06 1.37 -17.38
N ALA A 393 1.30 1.57 -16.96
CA ALA A 393 2.44 1.82 -17.84
C ALA A 393 3.51 0.74 -17.66
N ARG A 394 4.12 0.32 -18.77
CA ARG A 394 5.18 -0.70 -18.76
C ARG A 394 6.45 -0.17 -18.10
N ASN A 395 7.16 -1.03 -17.36
CA ASN A 395 8.46 -0.67 -16.79
C ASN A 395 9.61 -0.89 -17.78
N ASP A 396 9.54 -1.92 -18.62
CA ASP A 396 10.57 -2.27 -19.60
C ASP A 396 10.63 -1.32 -20.80
N ASP A 397 9.50 -0.73 -21.22
CA ASP A 397 9.41 0.28 -22.30
C ASP A 397 8.65 1.55 -21.86
N LYS A 398 9.04 2.08 -20.69
CA LYS A 398 8.29 3.13 -19.98
C LYS A 398 8.06 4.42 -20.76
N CYS A 399 9.01 4.88 -21.57
CA CYS A 399 8.85 6.16 -22.29
C CYS A 399 7.79 6.07 -23.38
N ARG A 400 7.78 4.98 -24.17
CA ARG A 400 6.74 4.73 -25.17
C ARG A 400 5.39 4.48 -24.53
N SER A 401 5.36 3.72 -23.44
CA SER A 401 4.12 3.44 -22.71
C SER A 401 3.49 4.72 -22.12
N ILE A 402 4.30 5.61 -21.54
CA ILE A 402 3.86 6.93 -21.06
C ILE A 402 3.37 7.80 -22.22
N ALA A 403 4.13 7.89 -23.32
CA ALA A 403 3.75 8.69 -24.47
C ALA A 403 2.42 8.24 -25.08
N PHE A 404 2.23 6.92 -25.21
CA PHE A 404 0.98 6.33 -25.67
C PHE A 404 -0.19 6.66 -24.73
N ALA A 405 -0.01 6.55 -23.41
CA ALA A 405 -1.03 6.91 -22.43
C ALA A 405 -1.49 8.37 -22.56
N VAL A 406 -0.54 9.28 -22.77
CA VAL A 406 -0.81 10.70 -22.94
C VAL A 406 -1.52 10.99 -24.28
N ASP A 407 -1.06 10.40 -25.38
CA ASP A 407 -1.69 10.54 -26.71
C ASP A 407 -3.13 10.00 -26.69
N TRP A 408 -3.34 8.82 -26.09
CA TRP A 408 -4.67 8.24 -25.91
C TRP A 408 -5.55 9.12 -25.03
N GLY A 409 -5.05 9.59 -23.90
CA GLY A 409 -5.84 10.39 -22.96
C GLY A 409 -6.24 11.75 -23.53
N ASN A 410 -5.36 12.37 -24.34
CA ASN A 410 -5.63 13.66 -24.94
C ASN A 410 -6.63 13.57 -26.09
N THR A 411 -6.76 12.40 -26.73
CA THR A 411 -7.81 12.09 -27.72
C THR A 411 -9.10 11.59 -27.06
N HIS A 412 -9.04 11.07 -25.82
CA HIS A 412 -10.17 10.52 -25.06
C HIS A 412 -10.41 11.26 -23.74
N LYS A 413 -10.42 12.60 -23.79
CA LYS A 413 -10.39 13.50 -22.63
C LYS A 413 -11.40 13.14 -21.53
N GLN A 414 -12.66 12.87 -21.87
CA GLN A 414 -13.70 12.56 -20.87
C GLN A 414 -13.42 11.21 -20.17
N LYS A 415 -12.95 10.20 -20.91
CA LYS A 415 -12.57 8.90 -20.33
C LYS A 415 -11.35 9.03 -19.43
N ALA A 416 -10.33 9.75 -19.88
CA ALA A 416 -9.14 10.05 -19.11
C ALA A 416 -9.50 10.77 -17.80
N GLN A 417 -10.29 11.84 -17.87
CA GLN A 417 -10.77 12.54 -16.67
C GLN A 417 -11.55 11.59 -15.73
N GLY A 418 -12.37 10.69 -16.28
CA GLY A 418 -13.10 9.70 -15.50
C GLY A 418 -12.18 8.79 -14.65
N ILE A 419 -11.02 8.41 -15.18
CA ILE A 419 -10.03 7.60 -14.45
C ILE A 419 -9.44 8.40 -13.28
N GLY A 420 -9.01 9.65 -13.52
CA GLY A 420 -8.48 10.53 -12.47
C GLY A 420 -9.49 10.78 -11.35
N LYS A 421 -10.75 11.04 -11.71
CA LYS A 421 -11.85 11.22 -10.76
C LYS A 421 -12.11 9.98 -9.92
N ALA A 422 -12.11 8.79 -10.53
CA ALA A 422 -12.31 7.54 -9.80
C ALA A 422 -11.18 7.29 -8.79
N ALA A 423 -9.93 7.61 -9.15
CA ALA A 423 -8.79 7.56 -8.24
C ALA A 423 -8.96 8.50 -7.03
N THR A 424 -9.36 9.75 -7.30
CA THR A 424 -9.59 10.76 -6.26
C THR A 424 -10.75 10.37 -5.37
N LYS A 425 -11.84 9.85 -5.94
CA LYS A 425 -12.99 9.34 -5.19
C LYS A 425 -12.57 8.19 -4.25
N PHE A 426 -11.78 7.24 -4.74
CA PHE A 426 -11.25 6.15 -3.91
C PHE A 426 -10.47 6.68 -2.70
N VAL A 427 -9.54 7.61 -2.89
CA VAL A 427 -8.76 8.12 -1.74
C VAL A 427 -9.59 8.98 -0.77
N GLN A 428 -10.57 9.72 -1.27
CA GLN A 428 -11.46 10.56 -0.45
C GLN A 428 -12.45 9.74 0.38
N GLU A 429 -13.02 8.71 -0.21
CA GLU A 429 -14.08 7.92 0.41
C GLU A 429 -13.54 6.71 1.17
N GLU A 430 -12.54 6.02 0.61
CA GLU A 430 -12.06 4.73 1.12
C GLU A 430 -10.69 4.81 1.83
N LEU A 431 -9.92 5.89 1.68
CA LEU A 431 -8.60 6.07 2.31
C LEU A 431 -8.58 7.22 3.34
N LYS A 432 -9.72 7.60 3.91
CA LYS A 432 -9.82 8.54 5.03
C LYS A 432 -9.23 7.96 6.33
N MET A 433 -8.80 8.83 7.25
CA MET A 433 -8.15 8.40 8.51
C MET A 433 -9.02 7.46 9.35
N GLU A 434 -10.34 7.53 9.26
CA GLU A 434 -11.25 6.58 9.91
C GLU A 434 -10.98 5.14 9.44
N TYR A 435 -10.87 4.91 8.13
CA TYR A 435 -10.56 3.60 7.58
C TYR A 435 -9.09 3.21 7.76
N VAL A 436 -8.16 4.17 7.84
CA VAL A 436 -6.77 3.87 8.23
C VAL A 436 -6.73 3.28 9.64
N TYR A 437 -7.42 3.89 10.60
CA TYR A 437 -7.50 3.36 11.97
C TYR A 437 -8.29 2.04 12.04
N ASP A 438 -9.38 1.89 11.28
CA ASP A 438 -10.12 0.63 11.22
C ASP A 438 -9.26 -0.50 10.64
N TYR A 439 -8.46 -0.21 9.61
CA TYR A 439 -7.55 -1.19 9.02
C TYR A 439 -6.51 -1.65 10.02
N MET A 440 -5.86 -0.70 10.72
CA MET A 440 -4.91 -1.02 11.79
C MET A 440 -5.57 -1.84 12.89
N PHE A 441 -6.78 -1.46 13.31
CA PHE A 441 -7.54 -2.17 14.34
C PHE A 441 -7.81 -3.62 13.94
N HIS A 442 -8.37 -3.85 12.75
CA HIS A 442 -8.68 -5.19 12.25
C HIS A 442 -7.43 -6.03 12.04
N LEU A 443 -6.38 -5.47 11.44
CA LEU A 443 -5.11 -6.16 11.22
C LEU A 443 -4.50 -6.64 12.55
N LEU A 444 -4.43 -5.75 13.54
CA LEU A 444 -3.87 -6.07 14.85
C LEU A 444 -4.76 -7.06 15.64
N ASN A 445 -6.08 -6.96 15.49
CA ASN A 445 -7.02 -7.86 16.15
C ASN A 445 -6.94 -9.29 15.56
N GLU A 446 -6.91 -9.43 14.24
CA GLU A 446 -6.72 -10.74 13.59
C GLU A 446 -5.32 -11.31 13.87
N TYR A 447 -4.28 -10.46 13.83
CA TYR A 447 -2.92 -10.88 14.16
C TYR A 447 -2.82 -11.41 15.60
N ALA A 448 -3.44 -10.74 16.57
CA ALA A 448 -3.38 -11.14 17.98
C ALA A 448 -3.98 -12.53 18.23
N LYS A 449 -5.03 -12.92 17.48
CA LYS A 449 -5.64 -14.26 17.56
C LYS A 449 -4.68 -15.38 17.15
N LEU A 450 -3.67 -15.05 16.35
CA LEU A 450 -2.68 -16.02 15.88
C LEU A 450 -1.56 -16.24 16.91
N LEU A 451 -1.42 -15.39 17.92
CA LEU A 451 -0.39 -15.56 18.95
C LEU A 451 -0.71 -16.79 19.83
N THR A 452 0.23 -17.75 19.85
CA THR A 452 0.12 -18.99 20.65
C THR A 452 0.74 -18.85 22.04
N PHE A 453 1.10 -17.62 22.42
CA PHE A 453 1.71 -17.28 23.70
C PHE A 453 1.10 -16.00 24.24
N LYS A 454 1.14 -15.83 25.56
CA LYS A 454 0.70 -14.60 26.21
C LYS A 454 1.79 -13.52 26.04
N PRO A 455 1.46 -12.32 25.51
CA PRO A 455 2.39 -11.19 25.50
C PRO A 455 2.85 -10.84 26.92
N ILE A 456 4.16 -10.64 27.09
CA ILE A 456 4.77 -10.26 28.36
C ILE A 456 5.64 -9.04 28.07
N ARG A 457 5.57 -8.02 28.94
CA ARG A 457 6.44 -6.85 28.86
C ARG A 457 7.91 -7.25 29.04
N PRO A 458 8.79 -7.04 28.05
CA PRO A 458 10.23 -7.23 28.20
C PRO A 458 10.83 -6.22 29.18
N THR A 459 11.90 -6.60 29.88
CA THR A 459 12.60 -5.72 30.85
C THR A 459 13.08 -4.41 30.24
N ASN A 460 13.51 -4.44 28.97
CA ASN A 460 14.03 -3.27 28.26
C ASN A 460 12.94 -2.42 27.59
N ALA A 461 11.67 -2.83 27.69
CA ALA A 461 10.58 -2.11 27.04
C ALA A 461 10.13 -0.90 27.88
N VAL A 462 10.09 0.26 27.23
CA VAL A 462 9.61 1.52 27.81
C VAL A 462 8.13 1.70 27.52
N GLU A 463 7.37 2.18 28.51
CA GLU A 463 5.96 2.52 28.30
C GLU A 463 5.85 3.75 27.39
N LEU A 464 4.91 3.74 26.45
CA LEU A 464 4.60 4.83 25.55
C LEU A 464 3.16 5.29 25.73
N CYS A 465 3.00 6.61 25.73
CA CYS A 465 1.72 7.32 25.68
C CYS A 465 1.87 8.60 24.84
N ALA A 466 0.76 9.28 24.56
CA ALA A 466 0.79 10.48 23.71
C ALA A 466 1.73 11.56 24.27
N GLU A 467 1.79 11.70 25.60
CA GLU A 467 2.68 12.64 26.31
C GLU A 467 4.16 12.33 26.04
N THR A 468 4.57 11.06 26.13
CA THR A 468 5.98 10.65 25.93
C THR A 468 6.52 11.01 24.55
N ILE A 469 5.65 11.08 23.54
CA ILE A 469 6.03 11.45 22.18
C ILE A 469 5.83 12.96 21.94
N ALA A 470 4.66 13.48 22.27
CA ALA A 470 4.28 14.83 21.87
C ALA A 470 4.85 15.92 22.78
N CYS A 471 5.10 15.68 24.06
CA CYS A 471 5.56 16.73 24.97
C CYS A 471 7.02 17.17 24.77
N PRO A 472 7.99 16.26 24.53
CA PRO A 472 9.36 16.69 24.22
C PRO A 472 9.53 17.21 22.78
N ALA A 473 8.54 16.99 21.90
CA ALA A 473 8.62 17.38 20.51
C ALA A 473 8.58 18.91 20.32
N GLN A 474 9.26 19.39 19.28
CA GLN A 474 9.31 20.80 18.90
C GLN A 474 9.05 20.98 17.40
N GLY A 475 8.82 22.22 16.97
CA GLY A 475 8.69 22.59 15.55
C GLY A 475 7.63 21.76 14.80
N LEU A 476 7.97 21.30 13.60
CA LEU A 476 7.05 20.54 12.73
C LEU A 476 6.61 19.21 13.34
N GLN A 477 7.47 18.53 14.12
CA GLN A 477 7.08 17.29 14.80
C GLN A 477 5.92 17.54 15.76
N LYS A 478 6.06 18.53 16.66
CA LYS A 478 5.00 18.90 17.60
C LYS A 478 3.73 19.30 16.87
N LYS A 479 3.86 20.13 15.84
CA LYS A 479 2.73 20.58 15.03
C LYS A 479 1.97 19.40 14.44
N PHE A 480 2.65 18.47 13.78
CA PHE A 480 2.02 17.33 13.12
C PHE A 480 1.42 16.33 14.11
N PHE A 481 2.02 16.13 15.30
CA PHE A 481 1.38 15.35 16.35
C PHE A 481 0.05 15.98 16.79
N MET A 482 0.04 17.28 17.09
CA MET A 482 -1.20 17.95 17.53
C MET A 482 -2.26 17.99 16.41
N GLU A 483 -1.85 18.20 15.17
CA GLU A 483 -2.74 18.22 14.00
C GLU A 483 -3.34 16.84 13.67
N SER A 484 -2.60 15.76 13.90
CA SER A 484 -3.06 14.38 13.71
C SER A 484 -3.63 13.75 14.97
N MET A 485 -3.90 14.56 16.00
CA MET A 485 -4.27 14.05 17.31
C MET A 485 -5.71 13.51 17.33
N VAL A 486 -5.90 12.24 17.71
CA VAL A 486 -7.23 11.74 18.05
C VAL A 486 -7.64 12.37 19.37
N LYS A 487 -8.62 13.27 19.29
CA LYS A 487 -9.08 14.10 20.43
C LYS A 487 -9.72 13.29 21.55
N GLY A 488 -10.30 12.15 21.23
CA GLY A 488 -10.97 11.30 22.19
C GLY A 488 -11.48 10.02 21.54
N PRO A 489 -12.08 9.13 22.33
CA PRO A 489 -12.59 7.87 21.83
C PRO A 489 -13.77 8.07 20.89
N THR A 490 -13.98 7.09 20.02
CA THR A 490 -15.19 7.04 19.19
C THR A 490 -16.22 6.10 19.81
N TYR A 491 -17.47 6.54 19.79
CA TYR A 491 -18.63 5.75 20.23
C TYR A 491 -19.18 4.86 19.11
N SER A 492 -18.69 5.01 17.88
CA SER A 492 -19.00 4.09 16.79
C SER A 492 -18.10 2.86 16.85
N SER A 493 -18.63 1.67 16.58
CA SER A 493 -17.78 0.51 16.31
C SER A 493 -16.97 0.72 15.02
N PRO A 494 -15.78 0.11 14.89
CA PRO A 494 -15.08 0.01 13.61
C PRO A 494 -15.99 -0.57 12.53
N CYS A 495 -15.72 -0.26 11.26
CA CYS A 495 -16.42 -0.87 10.14
C CYS A 495 -16.39 -2.41 10.19
N THR A 496 -17.36 -3.08 9.57
CA THR A 496 -17.37 -4.54 9.48
C THR A 496 -16.41 -5.01 8.40
N MET A 497 -15.36 -5.74 8.79
CA MET A 497 -14.38 -6.27 7.83
C MET A 497 -15.06 -7.30 6.90
N PRO A 498 -14.92 -7.16 5.57
CA PRO A 498 -15.44 -8.14 4.63
C PRO A 498 -14.79 -9.53 4.81
N PRO A 499 -15.49 -10.63 4.46
CA PRO A 499 -14.93 -11.97 4.51
C PRO A 499 -13.73 -12.11 3.55
N PRO A 500 -12.87 -13.13 3.74
CA PRO A 500 -11.82 -13.43 2.77
C PRO A 500 -12.43 -13.69 1.38
N TYR A 501 -11.63 -13.51 0.34
CA TYR A 501 -12.04 -13.97 -0.99
C TYR A 501 -12.12 -15.50 -0.99
N ASP A 502 -13.19 -16.06 -1.57
CA ASP A 502 -13.11 -17.44 -2.03
C ASP A 502 -12.11 -17.55 -3.21
N ALA A 503 -11.58 -18.75 -3.44
CA ALA A 503 -10.54 -18.97 -4.44
C ALA A 503 -10.97 -18.55 -5.86
N SER A 504 -12.25 -18.73 -6.22
CA SER A 504 -12.77 -18.37 -7.53
C SER A 504 -12.87 -16.85 -7.68
N SER A 505 -13.43 -16.16 -6.69
CA SER A 505 -13.52 -14.70 -6.68
C SER A 505 -12.16 -14.02 -6.68
N LEU A 506 -11.19 -14.53 -5.91
CA LEU A 506 -9.81 -14.01 -5.93
C LEU A 506 -9.19 -14.19 -7.31
N HIS A 507 -9.31 -15.39 -7.90
CA HIS A 507 -8.79 -15.66 -9.23
C HIS A 507 -9.44 -14.76 -10.30
N ALA A 508 -10.76 -14.58 -10.25
CA ALA A 508 -11.48 -13.72 -11.17
C ALA A 508 -11.06 -12.25 -11.04
N PHE A 509 -10.88 -11.76 -9.81
CA PHE A 509 -10.39 -10.41 -9.54
C PHE A 509 -8.98 -10.18 -10.12
N LEU A 510 -8.04 -11.09 -9.83
CA LEU A 510 -6.67 -11.03 -10.34
C LEU A 510 -6.63 -11.12 -11.87
N LYS A 511 -7.40 -12.05 -12.46
CA LYS A 511 -7.50 -12.21 -13.91
C LYS A 511 -8.08 -10.97 -14.59
N ARG A 512 -9.06 -10.31 -13.97
CA ARG A 512 -9.62 -9.04 -14.48
C ARG A 512 -8.56 -7.95 -14.53
N LYS A 513 -7.75 -7.81 -13.47
CA LYS A 513 -6.62 -6.86 -13.45
C LYS A 513 -5.62 -7.14 -14.57
N GLU A 514 -5.18 -8.40 -14.68
CA GLU A 514 -4.23 -8.81 -15.70
C GLU A 514 -4.78 -8.57 -17.11
N SER A 515 -6.05 -8.85 -17.34
CA SER A 515 -6.72 -8.65 -18.63
C SER A 515 -6.78 -7.17 -19.02
N SER A 516 -7.10 -6.27 -18.08
CA SER A 516 -7.07 -4.81 -18.34
C SER A 516 -5.68 -4.32 -18.70
N ILE A 517 -4.62 -4.84 -18.05
CA ILE A 517 -3.23 -4.49 -18.39
C ILE A 517 -2.87 -4.98 -19.79
N LYS A 518 -3.14 -6.25 -20.10
CA LYS A 518 -2.89 -6.84 -21.43
C LYS A 518 -3.64 -6.10 -22.54
N GLN A 519 -4.85 -5.61 -22.26
CA GLN A 519 -5.61 -4.79 -23.20
C GLN A 519 -4.89 -3.48 -23.55
N VAL A 520 -4.34 -2.79 -22.55
CA VAL A 520 -3.55 -1.56 -22.77
C VAL A 520 -2.28 -1.87 -23.56
N GLU A 521 -1.57 -2.94 -23.23
CA GLU A 521 -0.37 -3.38 -23.96
C GLU A 521 -0.67 -3.68 -25.44
N LEU A 522 -1.83 -4.28 -25.73
CA LEU A 522 -2.28 -4.50 -27.10
C LEU A 522 -2.59 -3.19 -27.84
N TRP A 523 -3.26 -2.24 -27.18
CA TRP A 523 -3.50 -0.92 -27.77
C TRP A 523 -2.21 -0.16 -28.05
N GLU A 524 -1.26 -0.20 -27.11
CA GLU A 524 0.07 0.40 -27.24
C GLU A 524 0.82 -0.20 -28.43
N LYS A 525 0.86 -1.54 -28.53
CA LYS A 525 1.50 -2.24 -29.65
C LYS A 525 0.91 -1.81 -30.99
N ASN A 526 -0.42 -1.80 -31.11
CA ASN A 526 -1.10 -1.41 -32.35
C ASN A 526 -0.83 0.05 -32.73
N PHE A 527 -0.80 0.95 -31.73
CA PHE A 527 -0.49 2.36 -31.93
C PHE A 527 0.90 2.57 -32.55
N TRP A 528 1.93 1.94 -31.98
CA TRP A 528 3.30 2.09 -32.47
C TRP A 528 3.55 1.42 -33.82
N VAL A 529 2.92 0.26 -34.08
CA VAL A 529 2.97 -0.40 -35.39
C VAL A 529 2.36 0.50 -36.47
N ASN A 530 1.23 1.15 -36.19
CA ASN A 530 0.58 2.03 -37.16
C ASN A 530 1.37 3.31 -37.41
N ARG A 531 1.99 3.91 -36.38
CA ARG A 531 2.88 5.08 -36.55
C ARG A 531 4.09 4.77 -37.44
N THR A 532 4.71 3.60 -37.25
CA THR A 532 5.89 3.18 -38.03
C THR A 532 5.57 2.90 -39.50
N LYS A 533 4.30 2.60 -39.83
CA LYS A 533 3.84 2.45 -41.22
C LYS A 533 3.52 3.78 -41.90
N GLN A 534 3.35 4.85 -41.12
CA GLN A 534 2.99 6.19 -41.61
C GLN A 534 4.21 7.12 -41.69
N SER A 535 5.31 6.80 -41.01
CA SER A 535 6.65 7.38 -41.16
C SER A 535 7.41 6.66 -42.26
#